data_AF-A0A0N0P7E7-F1
#
_entry.id   AF-A0A0N0P7E7-F1
#
_cell.length_a   1.000
_cell.length_b   1.000
_cell.length_c   1.000
_cell.angle_alpha   90.00
_cell.angle_beta   90.00
_cell.angle_gamma   90.00
#
_symmetry.space_group_name_H-M   'P 1'
#
loop_
_entity.id
_entity.type
_entity.pdbx_description
1 polymer ?
#
loop_
_entity_poly.entity_id
_entity_poly.type
_entity_poly.pdbx_seq_one_letter_code
_entity_poly.pdbx_strand_id
1 'polypeptide(L)'
;MLRRCASAATPTSHICSPFTFASATQKRFLKIAKSAFGFYLARRGQRKYPFHRRPHIKNTYAMNMNAPYFWSFMTAKSQSFFLPEENYITGDWTGKFFVSKRQVYTLQHATSGGKVRVKSFPSVFELNNPSRWNIGKEICTLTKPRMDLIDDQMLTKKQRLDYVKAGLLPK
;
A
#
# COMPACT_ATOMS: atom_id res chain seq x y z
N MET A 1 -8.57 46.21 -63.02
CA MET A 1 -10.00 46.32 -62.68
C MET A 1 -10.57 44.93 -62.45
N LEU A 2 -11.25 44.76 -61.31
CA LEU A 2 -12.29 43.77 -60.95
C LEU A 2 -11.95 42.26 -60.80
N ARG A 3 -11.94 41.87 -59.52
CA ARG A 3 -12.16 40.58 -58.85
C ARG A 3 -13.27 39.70 -59.47
N ARG A 4 -13.17 38.37 -59.32
CA ARG A 4 -13.99 37.56 -58.37
C ARG A 4 -13.66 36.05 -58.40
N CYS A 5 -13.78 35.46 -57.21
CA CYS A 5 -13.60 34.04 -56.88
C CYS A 5 -14.92 33.26 -57.04
N ALA A 6 -14.88 31.93 -57.20
CA ALA A 6 -15.43 30.94 -56.24
C ALA A 6 -15.56 29.50 -56.80
N SER A 7 -14.91 28.55 -56.09
CA SER A 7 -15.33 27.22 -55.61
C SER A 7 -16.20 26.25 -56.45
N ALA A 8 -15.75 24.98 -56.57
CA ALA A 8 -16.53 23.79 -56.15
C ALA A 8 -15.73 22.45 -56.24
N ALA A 9 -15.73 21.71 -55.13
CA ALA A 9 -15.81 20.25 -54.93
C ALA A 9 -14.79 19.23 -55.54
N THR A 10 -14.19 18.47 -54.61
CA THR A 10 -13.41 17.20 -54.67
C THR A 10 -14.32 15.97 -55.01
N PRO A 11 -13.84 14.72 -55.35
CA PRO A 11 -12.93 13.94 -54.47
C PRO A 11 -11.99 12.82 -55.03
N THR A 12 -10.90 12.64 -54.28
CA THR A 12 -10.24 11.39 -53.80
C THR A 12 -9.86 10.24 -54.76
N SER A 13 -8.56 9.95 -54.78
CA SER A 13 -8.03 8.61 -54.44
C SER A 13 -6.55 8.68 -54.02
N HIS A 14 -6.28 9.20 -52.83
CA HIS A 14 -4.96 9.01 -52.22
C HIS A 14 -4.91 7.64 -51.55
N ILE A 15 -4.06 6.81 -52.15
CA ILE A 15 -3.60 5.51 -51.66
C ILE A 15 -3.31 5.61 -50.15
N CYS A 16 -4.06 4.83 -49.38
CA CYS A 16 -3.87 4.67 -47.95
C CYS A 16 -2.50 4.01 -47.74
N SER A 17 -1.52 4.80 -47.30
CA SER A 17 -0.26 4.27 -46.77
C SER A 17 -0.59 3.38 -45.59
N PRO A 18 -0.03 2.16 -45.49
CA PRO A 18 -0.31 1.28 -44.37
C PRO A 18 0.13 2.02 -43.11
N PHE A 19 -0.77 2.05 -42.14
CA PHE A 19 -0.46 2.42 -40.76
C PHE A 19 0.86 1.76 -40.39
N THR A 20 1.92 2.57 -40.34
CA THR A 20 3.07 2.29 -39.50
C THR A 20 2.47 2.11 -38.12
N PHE A 21 2.33 0.86 -37.71
CA PHE A 21 2.16 0.50 -36.32
C PHE A 21 3.36 1.12 -35.62
N ALA A 22 3.20 2.36 -35.17
CA ALA A 22 4.09 3.02 -34.25
C ALA A 22 4.15 2.05 -33.08
N SER A 23 5.26 1.30 -33.04
CA SER A 23 5.69 0.42 -31.97
C SER A 23 5.04 0.89 -30.68
N ALA A 24 3.98 0.19 -30.29
CA ALA A 24 3.27 0.47 -29.06
C ALA A 24 4.35 0.44 -27.99
N THR A 25 4.73 1.62 -27.51
CA THR A 25 5.76 1.81 -26.49
C THR A 25 5.40 0.86 -25.38
N GLN A 26 6.12 -0.27 -25.29
CA GLN A 26 5.82 -1.33 -24.35
C GLN A 26 5.80 -0.70 -22.97
N LYS A 27 4.60 -0.47 -22.43
CA LYS A 27 4.43 -0.02 -21.06
C LYS A 27 5.03 -1.13 -20.22
N ARG A 28 6.24 -0.92 -19.71
CA ARG A 28 6.92 -1.88 -18.84
C ARG A 28 6.13 -1.96 -17.54
N PHE A 29 5.15 -2.88 -17.52
CA PHE A 29 4.34 -3.22 -16.36
C PHE A 29 5.21 -3.73 -15.21
N LEU A 30 4.62 -3.91 -14.03
CA LEU A 30 5.35 -4.50 -12.90
C LEU A 30 5.83 -5.90 -13.27
N LYS A 31 7.08 -6.22 -12.92
CA LYS A 31 7.71 -7.50 -13.25
C LYS A 31 6.98 -8.72 -12.65
N ILE A 32 6.33 -8.53 -11.51
CA ILE A 32 5.55 -9.56 -10.80
C ILE A 32 4.26 -8.90 -10.33
N ALA A 33 3.13 -9.51 -10.66
CA ALA A 33 1.82 -9.09 -10.17
C ALA A 33 1.55 -9.69 -8.78
N LYS A 34 1.68 -8.88 -7.73
CA LYS A 34 1.31 -9.26 -6.34
C LYS A 34 -0.14 -8.92 -5.99
N SER A 35 -0.83 -8.23 -6.90
CA SER A 35 -2.25 -7.87 -6.88
C SER A 35 -2.67 -7.56 -8.31
N ALA A 36 -3.97 -7.31 -8.54
CA ALA A 36 -4.48 -6.91 -9.85
C ALA A 36 -3.77 -5.68 -10.44
N PHE A 37 -3.31 -4.75 -9.58
CA PHE A 37 -2.55 -3.57 -10.01
C PHE A 37 -1.22 -3.88 -10.70
N GLY A 38 -0.70 -5.10 -10.58
CA GLY A 38 0.48 -5.57 -11.31
C GLY A 38 0.37 -5.43 -12.83
N PHE A 39 -0.85 -5.60 -13.35
CA PHE A 39 -1.15 -5.56 -14.79
C PHE A 39 -1.40 -4.15 -15.31
N TYR A 40 -1.69 -3.19 -14.43
CA TYR A 40 -2.06 -1.82 -14.83
C TYR A 40 -0.94 -0.79 -14.58
N LEU A 41 -0.08 -1.05 -13.59
CA LEU A 41 0.92 -0.08 -13.16
C LEU A 41 2.30 -0.37 -13.77
N ALA A 42 3.05 0.70 -14.06
CA ALA A 42 4.44 0.64 -14.50
C ALA A 42 5.38 1.17 -13.40
N ARG A 43 6.54 0.53 -13.20
CA ARG A 43 7.50 0.91 -12.15
C ARG A 43 8.21 2.24 -12.45
N ARG A 44 8.48 2.53 -13.73
CA ARG A 44 9.28 3.69 -14.20
C ARG A 44 10.61 3.84 -13.42
N GLY A 45 11.36 2.74 -13.26
CA GLY A 45 12.66 2.75 -12.58
C GLY A 45 12.59 3.13 -11.09
N GLN A 46 13.44 4.06 -10.65
CA GLN A 46 13.40 4.68 -9.31
C GLN A 46 12.91 6.14 -9.41
N ARG A 47 11.74 6.34 -10.02
CA ARG A 47 11.15 7.67 -10.18
C ARG A 47 10.96 8.37 -8.82
N LYS A 48 11.33 9.65 -8.77
CA LYS A 48 11.07 10.52 -7.61
C LYS A 48 9.62 11.01 -7.62
N TYR A 49 9.10 11.22 -6.41
CA TYR A 49 7.74 11.72 -6.18
C TYR A 49 7.83 13.01 -5.38
N PRO A 50 6.81 13.89 -5.45
CA PRO A 50 6.73 15.04 -4.57
C PRO A 50 6.77 14.61 -3.09
N PHE A 51 7.27 15.51 -2.26
CA PHE A 51 7.45 15.27 -0.83
C PHE A 51 6.14 14.79 -0.16
N HIS A 52 6.25 13.74 0.66
CA HIS A 52 5.13 13.02 1.30
C HIS A 52 4.02 12.46 0.38
N ARG A 53 4.13 12.59 -0.95
CA ARG A 53 3.09 12.17 -1.90
C ARG A 53 3.55 11.01 -2.76
N ARG A 54 3.51 9.80 -2.19
CA ARG A 54 3.66 8.55 -2.96
C ARG A 54 2.27 7.95 -3.21
N PRO A 55 2.01 7.37 -4.39
CA PRO A 55 0.69 6.91 -4.79
C PRO A 55 0.17 5.74 -3.95
N HIS A 56 1.08 4.96 -3.36
CA HIS A 56 0.73 3.88 -2.45
C HIS A 56 1.37 4.14 -1.09
N ILE A 57 0.53 4.35 -0.07
CA ILE A 57 0.94 4.54 1.31
C ILE A 57 1.36 3.18 1.87
N LYS A 58 2.67 2.98 2.00
CA LYS A 58 3.27 1.81 2.64
C LYS A 58 4.12 2.26 3.83
N ASN A 59 3.52 2.26 5.01
CA ASN A 59 4.16 2.71 6.25
C ASN A 59 5.05 1.61 6.84
N THR A 60 6.22 1.40 6.22
CA THR A 60 7.19 0.41 6.70
C THR A 60 7.83 0.83 8.03
N TYR A 61 7.79 2.13 8.35
CA TYR A 61 8.32 2.73 9.57
C TYR A 61 7.30 2.79 10.72
N ALA A 62 6.09 2.23 10.55
CA ALA A 62 5.02 2.38 11.54
C ALA A 62 5.39 1.78 12.91
N MET A 63 6.05 0.61 12.92
CA MET A 63 6.59 -0.02 14.12
C MET A 63 8.07 0.35 14.26
N ASN A 64 8.34 1.63 14.52
CA ASN A 64 9.67 2.14 14.85
C ASN A 64 9.60 2.87 16.19
N MET A 65 9.38 2.10 17.26
CA MET A 65 9.15 2.64 18.59
C MET A 65 10.47 3.13 19.19
N ASN A 66 10.56 4.45 19.37
CA ASN A 66 11.63 5.09 20.11
C ASN A 66 11.10 5.53 21.47
N ALA A 67 11.78 5.14 22.55
CA ALA A 67 11.39 5.49 23.92
C ALA A 67 11.12 7.00 24.13
N PRO A 68 11.99 7.94 23.72
CA PRO A 68 11.76 9.37 23.94
C PRO A 68 10.58 9.93 23.14
N TYR A 69 10.21 9.29 22.02
CA TYR A 69 9.12 9.72 21.14
C TYR A 69 7.93 8.77 21.21
N PHE A 70 7.83 7.96 22.27
CA PHE A 70 6.85 6.88 22.34
C PHE A 70 5.41 7.38 22.18
N TRP A 71 5.10 8.57 22.72
CA TRP A 71 3.76 9.17 22.67
C TRP A 71 3.53 10.16 21.53
N SER A 72 4.57 10.51 20.76
CA SER A 72 4.49 11.53 19.69
C SER A 72 4.78 10.99 18.29
N PHE A 73 5.48 9.86 18.19
CA PHE A 73 5.77 9.21 16.91
C PHE A 73 4.61 8.31 16.48
N MET A 74 4.07 8.58 15.28
CA MET A 74 2.98 7.79 14.68
C MET A 74 1.75 7.67 15.58
N THR A 75 1.43 8.75 16.29
CA THR A 75 0.26 8.90 17.16
C THR A 75 -0.48 10.20 16.82
N ALA A 76 -1.64 10.40 17.46
CA ALA A 76 -2.35 11.67 17.40
C ALA A 76 -1.44 12.84 17.81
N LYS A 77 -1.62 13.99 17.15
CA LYS A 77 -0.80 15.19 17.41
C LYS A 77 -1.09 15.84 18.76
N SER A 78 -2.30 15.66 19.28
CA SER A 78 -2.69 16.09 20.62
C SER A 78 -3.23 14.91 21.40
N GLN A 79 -2.92 14.88 22.70
CA GLN A 79 -3.46 13.90 23.65
C GLN A 79 -4.92 14.21 24.04
N SER A 80 -5.38 15.44 23.79
CA SER A 80 -6.78 15.84 24.03
C SER A 80 -7.73 15.40 22.91
N PHE A 81 -7.22 14.85 21.80
CA PHE A 81 -8.07 14.36 20.73
C PHE A 81 -8.79 13.08 21.14
N PHE A 82 -10.06 12.99 20.79
CA PHE A 82 -10.82 11.75 20.91
C PHE A 82 -10.18 10.64 20.09
N LEU A 83 -10.47 9.39 20.50
CA LEU A 83 -10.08 8.23 19.73
C LEU A 83 -10.69 8.29 18.32
N PRO A 84 -10.04 7.68 17.31
CA PRO A 84 -10.56 7.62 15.96
C PRO A 84 -11.94 6.93 15.86
N GLU A 85 -12.66 7.18 14.78
CA GLU A 85 -13.95 6.53 14.48
C GLU A 85 -13.85 5.00 14.55
N GLU A 86 -12.71 4.44 14.13
CA GLU A 86 -12.48 3.00 14.10
C GLU A 86 -12.46 2.33 15.49
N ASN A 87 -12.44 3.12 16.58
CA ASN A 87 -12.58 2.63 17.94
C ASN A 87 -14.04 2.42 18.39
N TYR A 88 -15.01 2.93 17.64
CA TYR A 88 -16.43 2.87 17.98
C TYR A 88 -17.21 2.02 16.98
N ILE A 89 -18.32 1.47 17.44
CA ILE A 89 -19.32 0.84 16.57
C ILE A 89 -20.26 1.95 16.12
N THR A 90 -20.24 2.27 14.84
CA THR A 90 -20.97 3.44 14.29
C THR A 90 -22.37 3.14 13.79
N GLY A 91 -22.82 1.88 13.88
CA GLY A 91 -24.17 1.45 13.53
C GLY A 91 -24.35 -0.04 13.78
N ASP A 92 -25.48 -0.59 13.34
CA ASP A 92 -25.81 -2.00 13.57
C ASP A 92 -24.93 -2.92 12.72
N TRP A 93 -24.06 -3.67 13.39
CA TRP A 93 -23.14 -4.60 12.75
C TRP A 93 -23.46 -6.03 13.12
N THR A 94 -23.48 -6.92 12.13
CA THR A 94 -23.44 -8.37 12.40
C THR A 94 -22.11 -8.78 13.03
N GLY A 95 -21.02 -8.14 12.60
CA GLY A 95 -19.66 -8.37 13.11
C GLY A 95 -18.59 -7.87 12.14
N LYS A 96 -17.33 -7.85 12.60
CA LYS A 96 -16.15 -7.56 11.78
C LYS A 96 -15.16 -8.72 11.84
N PHE A 97 -14.61 -9.11 10.69
CA PHE A 97 -13.53 -10.11 10.63
C PHE A 97 -12.22 -9.60 11.24
N PHE A 98 -11.90 -8.33 10.96
CA PHE A 98 -10.74 -7.63 11.47
C PHE A 98 -11.06 -6.15 11.63
N VAL A 99 -10.36 -5.51 12.55
CA VAL A 99 -10.44 -4.07 12.81
C VAL A 99 -9.38 -3.30 12.02
N SER A 100 -9.54 -1.97 11.97
CA SER A 100 -8.59 -1.08 11.29
C SER A 100 -7.24 -1.05 12.01
N LYS A 101 -6.16 -0.90 11.25
CA LYS A 101 -4.82 -0.67 11.83
C LYS A 101 -4.70 0.66 12.57
N ARG A 102 -5.57 1.63 12.28
CA ARG A 102 -5.59 2.94 12.94
C ARG A 102 -6.35 2.94 14.26
N GLN A 103 -7.05 1.86 14.58
CA GLN A 103 -7.70 1.73 15.88
C GLN A 103 -6.63 1.77 16.97
N VAL A 104 -6.89 2.55 18.01
CA VAL A 104 -6.02 2.67 19.18
C VAL A 104 -6.33 1.54 20.14
N TYR A 105 -5.30 0.82 20.58
CA TYR A 105 -5.44 -0.24 21.57
C TYR A 105 -5.80 0.35 22.94
N THR A 106 -6.88 -0.11 23.54
CA THR A 106 -7.41 0.40 24.83
C THR A 106 -7.31 -0.66 25.91
N LEU A 107 -7.56 -0.26 27.17
CA LEU A 107 -7.58 -1.20 28.30
C LEU A 107 -8.55 -2.37 28.06
N GLN A 108 -9.73 -2.09 27.47
CA GLN A 108 -10.75 -3.09 27.18
C GLN A 108 -10.28 -4.14 26.17
N HIS A 109 -9.36 -3.79 25.26
CA HIS A 109 -8.76 -4.77 24.36
C HIS A 109 -7.88 -5.78 25.11
N ALA A 110 -7.35 -5.40 26.28
CA ALA A 110 -6.57 -6.30 27.12
C ALA A 110 -7.43 -7.10 28.11
N THR A 111 -8.53 -6.52 28.60
CA THR A 111 -9.32 -7.12 29.70
C THR A 111 -10.54 -7.92 29.24
N SER A 112 -11.17 -7.57 28.12
CA SER A 112 -12.45 -8.18 27.71
C SER A 112 -12.35 -9.64 27.25
N GLY A 113 -11.15 -10.14 26.94
CA GLY A 113 -10.97 -11.42 26.26
C GLY A 113 -11.47 -11.43 24.80
N GLY A 114 -11.92 -10.29 24.28
CA GLY A 114 -12.38 -10.15 22.90
C GLY A 114 -11.26 -10.37 21.88
N LYS A 115 -11.60 -10.95 20.73
CA LYS A 115 -10.63 -11.19 19.65
C LYS A 115 -10.30 -9.90 18.91
N VAL A 116 -9.05 -9.46 19.01
CA VAL A 116 -8.53 -8.30 18.28
C VAL A 116 -7.70 -8.76 17.08
N ARG A 117 -8.30 -8.70 15.90
CA ARG A 117 -7.73 -9.19 14.63
C ARG A 117 -7.47 -8.05 13.67
N VAL A 118 -6.34 -8.06 12.99
CA VAL A 118 -5.91 -6.96 12.12
C VAL A 118 -5.42 -7.53 10.79
N LYS A 119 -5.89 -6.97 9.66
CA LYS A 119 -5.45 -7.43 8.33
C LYS A 119 -3.96 -7.16 8.12
N SER A 120 -3.13 -8.20 8.08
CA SER A 120 -1.69 -8.07 7.84
C SER A 120 -1.20 -9.20 6.95
N PHE A 121 -0.32 -8.92 6.00
CA PHE A 121 0.20 -9.97 5.13
C PHE A 121 0.97 -11.01 5.96
N PRO A 122 0.75 -12.32 5.76
CA PRO A 122 0.02 -12.95 4.66
C PRO A 122 -1.52 -12.95 4.76
N SER A 123 -2.08 -12.89 5.98
CA SER A 123 -3.52 -12.96 6.21
C SER A 123 -3.99 -11.97 7.29
N VAL A 124 -3.85 -12.36 8.57
CA VAL A 124 -4.30 -11.62 9.75
C VAL A 124 -3.23 -11.73 10.82
N PHE A 125 -3.04 -10.64 11.58
CA PHE A 125 -2.28 -10.63 12.82
C PHE A 125 -3.26 -10.54 13.99
N GLU A 126 -3.09 -11.40 14.99
CA GLU A 126 -3.95 -11.45 16.17
C GLU A 126 -3.17 -11.01 17.40
N LEU A 127 -3.76 -10.12 18.20
CA LEU A 127 -3.21 -9.71 19.49
C LEU A 127 -3.65 -10.70 20.58
N ASN A 128 -3.10 -11.90 20.55
CA ASN A 128 -3.48 -13.00 21.46
C ASN A 128 -2.87 -12.88 22.87
N ASN A 129 -1.76 -12.15 23.02
CA ASN A 129 -1.10 -11.90 24.30
C ASN A 129 -1.38 -10.46 24.74
N PRO A 130 -2.50 -10.20 25.45
CA PRO A 130 -2.86 -8.85 25.87
C PRO A 130 -1.82 -8.28 26.84
N SER A 131 -1.48 -7.02 26.66
CA SER A 131 -0.49 -6.33 27.48
C SER A 131 -0.86 -4.86 27.67
N ARG A 132 -0.65 -4.35 28.89
CA ARG A 132 -0.88 -2.93 29.20
C ARG A 132 0.10 -2.01 28.49
N TRP A 133 1.26 -2.52 28.07
CA TRP A 133 2.26 -1.76 27.28
C TRP A 133 1.76 -1.32 25.90
N ASN A 134 0.68 -1.94 25.41
CA ASN A 134 0.08 -1.60 24.12
C ASN A 134 -0.93 -0.44 24.21
N ILE A 135 -1.40 -0.12 25.41
CA ILE A 135 -2.52 0.82 25.61
C ILE A 135 -2.14 2.23 25.15
N GLY A 136 -3.05 2.88 24.44
CA GLY A 136 -2.90 4.24 23.92
C GLY A 136 -2.12 4.32 22.60
N LYS A 137 -1.68 3.20 22.04
CA LYS A 137 -0.99 3.14 20.75
C LYS A 137 -1.90 2.60 19.65
N GLU A 138 -1.80 3.19 18.46
CA GLU A 138 -2.44 2.63 17.27
C GLU A 138 -1.88 1.24 16.97
N ILE A 139 -2.75 0.30 16.59
CA ILE A 139 -2.34 -1.08 16.31
C ILE A 139 -1.33 -1.16 15.14
N CYS A 140 -1.30 -0.15 14.26
CA CYS A 140 -0.30 -0.02 13.21
C CYS A 140 1.14 0.05 13.75
N THR A 141 1.33 0.59 14.96
CA THR A 141 2.63 0.67 15.65
C THR A 141 2.98 -0.60 16.42
N LEU A 142 2.01 -1.50 16.61
CA LEU A 142 2.17 -2.78 17.31
C LEU A 142 2.36 -3.96 16.35
N THR A 143 2.10 -3.74 15.05
CA THR A 143 2.17 -4.78 14.01
C THR A 143 3.34 -4.53 13.08
N LYS A 144 4.38 -5.37 13.11
CA LYS A 144 5.58 -5.20 12.27
C LYS A 144 5.20 -5.31 10.78
N PRO A 145 5.34 -4.23 9.97
CA PRO A 145 4.85 -4.21 8.59
C PRO A 145 5.73 -5.00 7.61
N ARG A 146 7.03 -5.16 7.92
CA ARG A 146 7.97 -6.01 7.20
C ARG A 146 8.66 -6.89 8.22
N MET A 147 8.31 -8.17 8.24
CA MET A 147 8.94 -9.14 9.11
C MET A 147 10.35 -9.46 8.63
N ASP A 148 11.21 -9.86 9.57
CA ASP A 148 12.55 -10.37 9.25
C ASP A 148 12.46 -11.82 8.76
N LEU A 149 11.41 -12.53 9.18
CA LEU A 149 11.05 -13.85 8.66
C LEU A 149 10.60 -13.75 7.19
N ILE A 150 11.20 -14.57 6.34
CA ILE A 150 10.94 -14.63 4.91
C ILE A 150 10.53 -16.06 4.56
N ASP A 151 9.41 -16.19 3.84
CA ASP A 151 8.97 -17.47 3.30
C ASP A 151 9.68 -17.76 1.98
N ASP A 152 10.51 -18.79 1.99
CA ASP A 152 11.28 -19.25 0.83
C ASP A 152 10.42 -19.82 -0.29
N GLN A 153 9.25 -20.37 0.03
CA GLN A 153 8.33 -20.94 -0.96
C GLN A 153 7.64 -19.84 -1.78
N MET A 154 7.54 -18.63 -1.23
CA MET A 154 7.05 -17.46 -1.97
C MET A 154 8.11 -16.81 -2.89
N LEU A 155 9.36 -17.27 -2.82
CA LEU A 155 10.45 -16.75 -3.64
C LEU A 155 10.72 -17.67 -4.83
N THR A 156 10.86 -17.07 -6.01
CA THR A 156 11.47 -17.80 -7.14
C THR A 156 12.94 -18.11 -6.83
N LYS A 157 13.50 -19.18 -7.40
CA LYS A 157 14.93 -19.54 -7.22
C LYS A 157 15.88 -18.35 -7.45
N LYS A 158 15.57 -17.52 -8.44
CA LYS A 158 16.31 -16.28 -8.73
C LYS A 158 16.22 -15.27 -7.58
N GLN A 159 15.02 -15.03 -7.06
CA GLN A 159 14.85 -14.11 -5.93
C GLN A 159 15.55 -14.64 -4.69
N ARG A 160 15.49 -15.94 -4.40
CA ARG A 160 16.23 -16.55 -3.30
C ARG A 160 17.73 -16.22 -3.38
N LEU A 161 18.35 -16.41 -4.55
CA LEU A 161 19.76 -16.06 -4.76
C LEU A 161 20.05 -14.57 -4.52
N ASP A 162 19.17 -13.68 -4.97
CA ASP A 162 19.31 -12.24 -4.71
C ASP A 162 19.26 -11.92 -3.20
N TYR A 163 18.42 -12.63 -2.43
CA TYR A 163 18.34 -12.46 -0.97
C TYR A 163 19.52 -13.08 -0.22
N VAL A 164 20.04 -14.23 -0.69
CA VAL A 164 21.28 -14.82 -0.16
C VAL A 164 22.46 -13.87 -0.40
N LYS A 165 22.56 -13.29 -1.60
CA LYS A 165 23.58 -12.27 -1.92
C LYS A 165 23.47 -11.02 -1.04
N ALA A 166 22.26 -10.67 -0.62
CA ALA A 166 22.02 -9.57 0.31
C ALA A 166 22.25 -9.94 1.79
N GLY A 167 22.64 -11.19 2.10
CA GLY A 167 22.88 -11.66 3.47
C GLY A 167 21.60 -11.82 4.30
N LEU A 168 20.43 -11.93 3.67
CA LEU A 168 19.14 -12.02 4.36
C LEU A 168 18.68 -13.47 4.60
N LEU A 169 19.16 -14.41 3.77
CA LEU A 169 18.78 -15.81 3.81
C LEU A 169 20.06 -16.67 3.90
N PRO A 170 20.07 -17.71 4.75
CA PRO A 170 21.18 -18.66 4.78
C PRO A 170 21.23 -19.47 3.47
N LYS A 171 22.45 -19.86 3.08
CA LYS A 171 22.70 -20.64 1.87
C LYS A 171 22.41 -22.12 2.10
#